data_AF-A0A973SHM7-F1
#
_entry.id   AF-A0A973SHM7-F1
#
_cell.length_a   1.000
_cell.length_b   1.000
_cell.length_c   1.000
_cell.angle_alpha   90.00
_cell.angle_beta   90.00
_cell.angle_gamma   90.00
#
_symmetry.space_group_name_H-M   'P 1'
#
loop_
_entity.id
_entity.type
_entity.pdbx_description
1 polymer ?
#
loop_
_entity_poly.entity_id
_entity_poly.type
_entity_poly.pdbx_seq_one_letter_code
_entity_poly.pdbx_strand_id
1 'polypeptide(L)'
;MTVADSDLNGMRDIDIDDVLAYVHDDLKRLPGYLELYRRYLRQRWDVYDLDFTQDAEDWNTRMTQEERDSFVGISAGFHHGERQVEVELPVFMLGGSEESKIYMSSQIEDEARHTIFFDRFYREVVGLPGETVQELLDSSYHHVSETFVGPFGLLAYQADELRKDPEDPAARVRYGTTYFLWIEGVLALSVMKITLSYCRQ
;
A
#
# COMPACT_ATOMS: atom_id res chain seq x y z
N MET A 1 -13.21 20.88 3.25
CA MET A 1 -11.77 20.77 2.94
C MET A 1 -11.65 19.58 2.02
N THR A 2 -10.96 19.70 0.88
CA THR A 2 -10.82 18.56 -0.03
C THR A 2 -9.81 17.56 0.56
N VAL A 3 -9.88 16.28 0.18
CA VAL A 3 -8.87 15.26 0.56
C VAL A 3 -7.45 15.76 0.22
N ALA A 4 -7.33 16.50 -0.88
CA ALA A 4 -6.11 17.12 -1.40
C ALA A 4 -5.47 18.20 -0.51
N ASP A 5 -6.29 18.97 0.22
CA ASP A 5 -5.85 20.14 1.00
C ASP A 5 -5.70 19.84 2.50
N SER A 6 -6.12 18.66 2.93
CA SER A 6 -6.11 18.25 4.34
C SER A 6 -4.68 17.94 4.80
N ASP A 7 -4.31 18.35 6.00
CA ASP A 7 -3.14 17.83 6.69
C ASP A 7 -3.44 16.45 7.32
N LEU A 8 -2.43 15.78 7.87
CA LEU A 8 -2.60 14.44 8.44
C LEU A 8 -3.72 14.38 9.50
N ASN A 9 -3.84 15.42 10.33
CA ASN A 9 -4.89 15.48 11.36
C ASN A 9 -6.29 15.59 10.73
N GLY A 10 -6.43 16.37 9.66
CA GLY A 10 -7.67 16.49 8.90
C GLY A 10 -8.07 15.23 8.13
N MET A 11 -7.17 14.26 7.97
CA MET A 11 -7.44 13.00 7.26
C MET A 11 -8.12 11.93 8.12
N ARG A 12 -8.03 12.04 9.45
CA ARG A 12 -8.56 11.03 10.39
C ARG A 12 -10.05 10.73 10.17
N ASP A 13 -10.84 11.76 9.91
CA ASP A 13 -12.30 11.68 9.85
C ASP A 13 -12.83 11.57 8.41
N ILE A 14 -11.96 11.36 7.42
CA ILE A 14 -12.37 11.22 6.02
C ILE A 14 -13.00 9.83 5.79
N ASP A 15 -14.13 9.80 5.09
CA ASP A 15 -14.74 8.55 4.64
C ASP A 15 -13.96 7.98 3.44
N ILE A 16 -13.76 6.66 3.40
CA ILE A 16 -13.13 6.01 2.25
C ILE A 16 -13.93 6.27 0.96
N ASP A 17 -15.24 6.44 1.06
CA ASP A 17 -16.09 6.80 -0.08
C ASP A 17 -15.80 8.21 -0.60
N ASP A 18 -15.40 9.16 0.26
CA ASP A 18 -14.97 10.50 -0.15
C ASP A 18 -13.61 10.45 -0.87
N VAL A 19 -12.70 9.57 -0.42
CA VAL A 19 -11.42 9.31 -1.11
C VAL A 19 -11.68 8.71 -2.49
N LEU A 20 -12.55 7.71 -2.58
CA LEU A 20 -12.93 7.09 -3.85
C LEU A 20 -13.59 8.10 -4.78
N ALA A 21 -14.51 8.94 -4.29
CA ALA A 21 -15.13 9.99 -5.09
C ALA A 21 -14.08 11.00 -5.60
N TYR A 22 -13.14 11.41 -4.77
CA TYR A 22 -12.05 12.32 -5.16
C TYR A 22 -11.14 11.73 -6.25
N VAL A 23 -10.82 10.43 -6.20
CA VAL A 23 -10.03 9.77 -7.26
C VAL A 23 -10.74 9.83 -8.63
N HIS A 24 -12.08 9.84 -8.63
CA HIS A 24 -12.88 9.88 -9.86
C HIS A 24 -13.25 11.30 -10.31
N ASP A 25 -13.26 12.28 -9.40
CA ASP A 25 -13.51 13.68 -9.72
C ASP A 25 -12.24 14.41 -10.20
N ASP A 26 -12.40 15.22 -11.25
CA ASP A 26 -11.38 16.19 -11.71
C ASP A 26 -10.12 15.65 -12.42
N LEU A 27 -10.27 14.63 -13.28
CA LEU A 27 -9.27 14.26 -14.30
C LEU A 27 -8.87 15.41 -15.26
N LYS A 28 -9.56 16.56 -15.22
CA LYS A 28 -9.31 17.71 -16.11
C LYS A 28 -7.99 18.43 -15.82
N ARG A 29 -7.46 18.31 -14.59
CA ARG A 29 -6.13 18.85 -14.23
C ARG A 29 -5.52 18.03 -13.09
N LEU A 30 -4.67 17.07 -13.45
CA LEU A 30 -3.89 16.32 -12.48
C LEU A 30 -2.81 17.21 -11.84
N PRO A 31 -2.51 17.02 -10.54
CA PRO A 31 -1.42 17.72 -9.87
C PRO A 31 -0.07 17.36 -10.50
N GLY A 32 0.88 18.31 -10.48
CA GLY A 32 2.24 18.05 -10.95
C GLY A 32 3.04 17.21 -9.94
N TYR A 33 4.12 16.56 -10.39
CA TYR A 33 4.94 15.71 -9.52
C TYR A 33 5.49 16.43 -8.27
N LEU A 34 5.95 17.68 -8.40
CA LEU A 34 6.43 18.44 -7.24
C LEU A 34 5.31 18.87 -6.28
N GLU A 35 4.07 18.98 -6.78
CA GLU A 35 2.91 19.24 -5.93
C GLU A 35 2.56 17.98 -5.12
N LEU A 36 2.57 16.82 -5.76
CA LEU A 36 2.41 15.52 -5.09
C LEU A 36 3.49 15.29 -4.04
N TYR A 37 4.76 15.56 -4.35
CA TYR A 37 5.85 15.45 -3.38
C TYR A 37 5.67 16.40 -2.17
N ARG A 38 5.23 17.65 -2.41
CA ARG A 38 4.89 18.57 -1.31
C ARG A 38 3.70 18.09 -0.48
N ARG A 39 2.74 17.41 -1.10
CA ARG A 39 1.60 16.79 -0.39
C ARG A 39 2.09 15.67 0.50
N TYR A 40 2.92 14.75 -0.02
CA TYR A 40 3.58 13.71 0.76
C TYR A 40 4.27 14.29 2.01
N LEU A 41 5.09 15.34 1.88
CA LEU A 41 5.79 15.91 3.03
C LEU A 41 4.88 16.43 4.15
N ARG A 42 3.65 16.84 3.84
CA ARG A 42 2.65 17.32 4.81
C ARG A 42 1.80 16.22 5.41
N GLN A 43 1.61 15.13 4.67
CA GLN A 43 0.68 14.04 5.01
C GLN A 43 1.40 12.76 5.44
N ARG A 44 2.72 12.68 5.28
CA ARG A 44 3.51 11.53 5.74
C ARG A 44 3.33 11.36 7.25
N TRP A 45 3.14 10.12 7.67
CA TRP A 45 2.99 9.71 9.07
C TRP A 45 4.22 8.91 9.52
N ASP A 46 4.45 8.87 10.83
CA ASP A 46 5.47 8.01 11.44
C ASP A 46 4.82 6.68 11.82
N VAL A 47 5.34 5.59 11.27
CA VAL A 47 4.80 4.26 11.55
C VAL A 47 4.96 3.85 12.99
N TYR A 48 5.94 4.39 13.72
CA TYR A 48 6.19 4.07 15.13
C TYR A 48 5.33 4.89 16.10
N ASP A 49 4.67 5.95 15.64
CA ASP A 49 3.72 6.72 16.46
C ASP A 49 2.36 6.00 16.62
N LEU A 50 2.13 4.92 15.86
CA LEU A 50 0.91 4.12 16.00
C LEU A 50 0.94 3.26 17.26
N ASP A 51 -0.12 3.38 18.06
CA ASP A 51 -0.39 2.58 19.24
C ASP A 51 -1.36 1.44 18.90
N PHE A 52 -0.86 0.20 18.92
CA PHE A 52 -1.63 -1.01 18.64
C PHE A 52 -2.20 -1.69 19.90
N THR A 53 -2.14 -1.05 21.07
CA THR A 53 -2.61 -1.68 22.32
C THR A 53 -4.09 -2.04 22.27
N GLN A 54 -4.95 -1.15 21.76
CA GLN A 54 -6.37 -1.44 21.62
C GLN A 54 -6.63 -2.53 20.57
N ASP A 55 -5.92 -2.50 19.43
CA ASP A 55 -6.01 -3.52 18.39
C ASP A 55 -5.69 -4.92 18.95
N ALA A 56 -4.66 -5.04 19.79
CA ALA A 56 -4.30 -6.28 20.47
C ALA A 56 -5.41 -6.77 21.42
N GLU A 57 -6.06 -5.88 22.17
CA GLU A 57 -7.20 -6.23 23.02
C GLU A 57 -8.41 -6.70 22.20
N ASP A 58 -8.76 -5.96 21.15
CA ASP A 58 -9.91 -6.25 20.30
C ASP A 58 -9.72 -7.57 19.53
N TRP A 59 -8.50 -7.82 19.03
CA TRP A 59 -8.11 -9.08 18.40
C TRP A 59 -8.40 -10.30 19.29
N ASN A 60 -8.07 -10.19 20.58
CA ASN A 60 -8.19 -11.27 21.53
C ASN A 60 -9.59 -11.42 22.14
N THR A 61 -10.36 -10.33 22.23
CA THR A 61 -11.60 -10.30 23.02
C THR A 61 -12.87 -10.06 22.22
N ARG A 62 -12.78 -9.40 21.06
CA ARG A 62 -13.94 -9.00 20.25
C ARG A 62 -14.08 -9.78 18.95
N MET A 63 -12.98 -10.32 18.42
CA MET A 63 -13.00 -11.11 17.19
C MET A 63 -13.21 -12.60 17.46
N THR A 64 -14.06 -13.22 16.64
CA THR A 64 -14.14 -14.67 16.52
C THR A 64 -12.91 -15.23 15.81
N GLN A 65 -12.71 -16.56 15.87
CA GLN A 65 -11.59 -17.18 15.17
C GLN A 65 -11.70 -17.02 13.64
N GLU A 66 -12.89 -17.12 13.08
CA GLU A 66 -13.12 -16.98 11.63
C GLU A 66 -12.80 -15.57 11.13
N GLU A 67 -13.14 -14.54 11.92
CA GLU A 67 -12.78 -13.15 11.63
C GLU A 67 -11.27 -12.94 11.70
N ARG A 68 -10.60 -13.50 12.73
CA ARG A 68 -9.13 -13.45 12.83
C ARG A 68 -8.47 -14.13 11.64
N ASP A 69 -8.90 -15.34 11.27
CA ASP A 69 -8.32 -16.08 10.15
C ASP A 69 -8.48 -15.30 8.83
N SER A 70 -9.65 -14.68 8.62
CA SER A 70 -9.90 -13.81 7.46
C SER A 70 -8.98 -12.59 7.46
N PHE A 71 -8.81 -11.93 8.60
CA PHE A 71 -7.95 -10.76 8.74
C PHE A 71 -6.47 -11.11 8.54
N VAL A 72 -5.99 -12.23 9.10
CA VAL A 72 -4.62 -12.73 8.87
C VAL A 72 -4.36 -12.93 7.37
N GLY A 73 -5.31 -13.53 6.63
CA GLY A 73 -5.18 -13.70 5.18
C GLY A 73 -5.11 -12.38 4.41
N ILE A 74 -5.98 -11.42 4.76
CA ILE A 74 -5.99 -10.08 4.16
C ILE A 74 -4.67 -9.34 4.45
N SER A 75 -4.25 -9.29 5.71
CA SER A 75 -3.01 -8.65 6.14
C SER A 75 -1.79 -9.31 5.51
N ALA A 76 -1.84 -10.61 5.20
CA ALA A 76 -0.70 -11.32 4.60
C ALA A 76 -0.55 -10.88 3.14
N GLY A 77 -1.68 -10.78 2.44
CA GLY A 77 -1.73 -10.19 1.11
C GLY A 77 -1.09 -8.81 1.10
N PHE A 78 -1.53 -7.90 1.97
CA PHE A 78 -0.94 -6.57 2.05
C PHE A 78 0.55 -6.61 2.41
N HIS A 79 0.96 -7.26 3.49
CA HIS A 79 2.37 -7.26 3.92
C HIS A 79 3.34 -7.69 2.79
N HIS A 80 2.99 -8.77 2.07
CA HIS A 80 3.79 -9.24 0.93
C HIS A 80 3.63 -8.35 -0.31
N GLY A 81 2.43 -7.81 -0.52
CA GLY A 81 2.11 -6.91 -1.62
C GLY A 81 2.88 -5.59 -1.53
N GLU A 82 2.80 -4.91 -0.38
CA GLU A 82 3.51 -3.65 -0.07
C GLU A 82 5.02 -3.82 -0.28
N ARG A 83 5.60 -4.91 0.25
CA ARG A 83 7.01 -5.23 0.04
C ARG A 83 7.32 -5.46 -1.44
N GLN A 84 6.44 -6.13 -2.18
CA GLN A 84 6.69 -6.43 -3.59
C GLN A 84 6.61 -5.17 -4.45
N VAL A 85 5.66 -4.29 -4.19
CA VAL A 85 5.55 -3.02 -4.91
C VAL A 85 6.71 -2.09 -4.58
N GLU A 86 7.18 -2.06 -3.33
CA GLU A 86 8.39 -1.34 -2.89
C GLU A 86 9.63 -1.75 -3.70
N VAL A 87 9.88 -3.05 -3.88
CA VAL A 87 11.05 -3.56 -4.59
C VAL A 87 10.98 -3.33 -6.10
N GLU A 88 9.79 -3.37 -6.69
CA GLU A 88 9.63 -3.23 -8.15
C GLU A 88 9.52 -1.78 -8.62
N LEU A 89 9.01 -0.87 -7.78
CA LEU A 89 8.83 0.55 -8.13
C LEU A 89 10.10 1.31 -8.60
N PRO A 90 11.31 1.06 -8.05
CA PRO A 90 12.52 1.76 -8.45
C PRO A 90 12.82 1.72 -9.95
N VAL A 91 12.41 0.66 -10.67
CA VAL A 91 12.66 0.58 -12.11
C VAL A 91 11.86 1.63 -12.90
N PHE A 92 10.65 1.96 -12.45
CA PHE A 92 9.79 2.92 -13.13
C PHE A 92 10.34 4.35 -13.07
N MET A 93 11.05 4.66 -11.97
CA MET A 93 11.75 5.92 -11.74
C MET A 93 12.78 6.21 -12.84
N LEU A 94 13.47 5.20 -13.35
CA LEU A 94 14.63 5.37 -14.24
C LEU A 94 14.32 6.14 -15.53
N GLY A 95 13.15 5.90 -16.14
CA GLY A 95 12.70 6.59 -17.36
C GLY A 95 11.76 7.78 -17.12
N GLY A 96 11.66 8.30 -15.90
CA GLY A 96 10.86 9.49 -15.57
C GLY A 96 11.60 10.81 -15.79
N SER A 97 10.87 11.93 -15.77
CA SER A 97 11.49 13.26 -15.65
C SER A 97 12.16 13.43 -14.28
N GLU A 98 13.02 14.44 -14.10
CA GLU A 98 13.65 14.70 -12.80
C GLU A 98 12.62 14.97 -11.69
N GLU A 99 11.54 15.69 -11.98
CA GLU A 99 10.45 15.91 -11.04
C GLU A 99 9.70 14.62 -10.71
N SER A 100 9.49 13.75 -11.73
CA SER A 100 8.88 12.43 -11.53
C SER A 100 9.74 11.56 -10.63
N LYS A 101 11.06 11.59 -10.78
CA LYS A 101 12.00 10.83 -9.93
C LYS A 101 11.93 11.27 -8.47
N ILE A 102 11.87 12.59 -8.22
CA ILE A 102 11.70 13.13 -6.87
C ILE A 102 10.41 12.61 -6.24
N TYR A 103 9.28 12.66 -6.95
CA TYR A 103 8.02 12.14 -6.42
C TYR A 103 8.03 10.61 -6.25
N MET A 104 8.63 9.87 -7.19
CA MET A 104 8.71 8.41 -7.09
C MET A 104 9.53 7.98 -5.86
N SER A 105 10.49 8.79 -5.42
CA SER A 105 11.26 8.50 -4.20
C SER A 105 10.39 8.53 -2.93
N SER A 106 9.38 9.41 -2.88
CA SER A 106 8.42 9.39 -1.77
C SER A 106 7.50 8.18 -1.82
N GLN A 107 7.13 7.72 -3.01
CA GLN A 107 6.29 6.53 -3.16
C GLN A 107 7.03 5.27 -2.69
N ILE A 108 8.31 5.11 -3.04
CA ILE A 108 9.12 3.98 -2.52
C ILE A 108 9.18 4.00 -0.99
N GLU A 109 9.33 5.18 -0.37
CA GLU A 109 9.28 5.28 1.10
C GLU A 109 7.89 4.98 1.67
N ASP A 110 6.81 5.42 0.99
CA ASP A 110 5.44 5.10 1.39
C ASP A 110 5.24 3.57 1.44
N GLU A 111 5.64 2.82 0.40
CA GLU A 111 5.50 1.35 0.36
C GLU A 111 6.37 0.64 1.40
N ALA A 112 7.59 1.15 1.63
CA ALA A 112 8.44 0.64 2.70
C ALA A 112 7.77 0.85 4.07
N ARG A 113 7.14 2.01 4.29
CA ARG A 113 6.41 2.29 5.52
C ARG A 113 5.16 1.41 5.66
N HIS A 114 4.41 1.16 4.58
CA HIS A 114 3.30 0.21 4.59
C HIS A 114 3.76 -1.21 4.95
N THR A 115 4.91 -1.64 4.43
CA THR A 115 5.51 -2.93 4.81
C THR A 115 5.77 -3.00 6.32
N ILE A 116 6.39 -1.95 6.90
CA ILE A 116 6.64 -1.88 8.35
C ILE A 116 5.35 -1.82 9.17
N PHE A 117 4.30 -1.18 8.66
CA PHE A 117 3.00 -1.16 9.33
C PHE A 117 2.43 -2.56 9.53
N PHE A 118 2.41 -3.37 8.47
CA PHE A 118 1.91 -4.74 8.57
C PHE A 118 2.86 -5.64 9.39
N ASP A 119 4.18 -5.45 9.29
CA ASP A 119 5.14 -6.13 10.17
C ASP A 119 4.84 -5.84 11.65
N ARG A 120 4.66 -4.56 12.04
CA ARG A 120 4.28 -4.17 13.41
C ARG A 120 2.95 -4.77 13.83
N PHE A 121 1.92 -4.71 12.98
CA PHE A 121 0.62 -5.30 13.27
C PHE A 121 0.74 -6.81 13.56
N TYR A 122 1.54 -7.53 12.77
CA TYR A 122 1.76 -8.96 13.01
C TYR A 122 2.48 -9.26 14.33
N ARG A 123 3.45 -8.43 14.73
CA ARG A 123 4.17 -8.60 15.99
C ARG A 123 3.29 -8.25 17.19
N GLU A 124 2.64 -7.11 17.14
CA GLU A 124 2.02 -6.47 18.29
C GLU A 124 0.57 -6.90 18.51
N VAL A 125 -0.16 -7.23 17.44
CA VAL A 125 -1.58 -7.58 17.50
C VAL A 125 -1.78 -9.09 17.31
N VAL A 126 -1.25 -9.64 16.21
CA VAL A 126 -1.48 -11.05 15.86
C VAL A 126 -0.60 -12.00 16.69
N GLY A 127 0.62 -11.57 17.02
CA GLY A 127 1.60 -12.37 17.75
C GLY A 127 2.29 -13.44 16.90
N LEU A 128 2.54 -13.17 15.61
CA LEU A 128 3.31 -14.09 14.77
C LEU A 128 4.78 -14.17 15.19
N PRO A 129 5.42 -15.36 15.13
CA PRO A 129 6.81 -15.53 15.53
C PRO A 129 7.79 -15.01 14.48
N GLY A 130 8.88 -14.39 14.94
CA GLY A 130 10.05 -13.98 14.15
C GLY A 130 10.69 -12.72 14.73
N GLU A 131 12.00 -12.53 14.56
CA GLU A 131 12.77 -11.41 15.11
C GLU A 131 13.12 -10.36 14.04
N THR A 132 13.12 -10.79 12.77
CA THR A 132 13.38 -9.93 11.61
C THR A 132 12.15 -9.77 10.72
N VAL A 133 12.14 -8.75 9.86
CA VAL A 133 11.08 -8.55 8.85
C VAL A 133 10.96 -9.77 7.92
N GLN A 134 12.11 -10.33 7.51
CA GLN A 134 12.12 -11.52 6.64
C GLN A 134 11.48 -12.73 7.33
N GLU A 135 11.80 -12.99 8.59
CA GLU A 135 11.18 -14.11 9.33
C GLU A 135 9.67 -13.93 9.46
N LEU A 136 9.18 -12.70 9.61
CA LEU A 136 7.74 -12.44 9.65
C LEU A 136 7.06 -12.60 8.29
N LEU A 137 7.71 -12.16 7.20
CA LEU A 137 7.26 -12.47 5.84
C LEU A 137 7.17 -13.98 5.63
N ASP A 138 8.20 -14.74 6.02
CA ASP A 138 8.22 -16.20 5.90
C ASP A 138 7.11 -16.85 6.74
N SER A 139 6.90 -16.36 7.97
CA SER A 139 5.86 -16.88 8.86
C SER A 139 4.44 -16.67 8.32
N SER A 140 4.20 -15.57 7.61
CA SER A 140 2.89 -15.17 7.12
C SER A 140 2.60 -15.63 5.68
N TYR A 141 3.62 -16.03 4.92
CA TYR A 141 3.49 -16.34 3.48
C TYR A 141 2.44 -17.41 3.17
N HIS A 142 2.30 -18.42 4.04
CA HIS A 142 1.33 -19.50 3.85
C HIS A 142 -0.14 -19.04 3.93
N HIS A 143 -0.40 -17.83 4.42
CA HIS A 143 -1.73 -17.20 4.42
C HIS A 143 -2.02 -16.40 3.14
N VAL A 144 -1.01 -16.18 2.28
CA VAL A 144 -1.19 -15.46 1.02
C VAL A 144 -1.98 -16.32 0.04
N SER A 145 -3.09 -15.79 -0.46
CA SER A 145 -3.91 -16.48 -1.47
C SER A 145 -3.17 -16.62 -2.80
N GLU A 146 -3.35 -17.73 -3.51
CA GLU A 146 -2.84 -17.94 -4.87
C GLU A 146 -3.33 -16.85 -5.83
N THR A 147 -4.56 -16.37 -5.66
CA THR A 147 -5.12 -15.27 -6.46
C THR A 147 -4.36 -13.95 -6.28
N PHE A 148 -3.64 -13.81 -5.16
CA PHE A 148 -2.77 -12.67 -4.89
C PHE A 148 -1.40 -12.83 -5.59
N VAL A 149 -0.89 -14.05 -5.75
CA VAL A 149 0.42 -14.29 -6.38
C VAL A 149 0.44 -13.86 -7.85
N GLY A 150 -0.66 -14.02 -8.59
CA GLY A 150 -0.74 -13.75 -10.02
C GLY A 150 -0.40 -12.29 -10.42
N PRO A 151 -1.17 -11.28 -9.96
CA PRO A 151 -0.92 -9.88 -10.31
C PRO A 151 0.47 -9.38 -9.93
N PHE A 152 0.99 -9.79 -8.77
CA PHE A 152 2.30 -9.37 -8.28
C PHE A 152 3.45 -10.09 -9.00
N GLY A 153 3.26 -11.35 -9.39
CA GLY A 153 4.19 -12.04 -10.29
C GLY A 153 4.24 -11.40 -11.68
N LEU A 154 3.10 -10.96 -12.21
CA LEU A 154 3.06 -10.19 -13.45
C LEU A 154 3.79 -8.85 -13.32
N LEU A 155 3.63 -8.16 -12.18
CA LEU A 155 4.35 -6.92 -11.90
C LEU A 155 5.87 -7.15 -11.93
N ALA A 156 6.37 -8.16 -11.22
CA ALA A 156 7.79 -8.50 -11.20
C ALA A 156 8.33 -8.79 -12.62
N TYR A 157 7.59 -9.58 -13.40
CA TYR A 157 7.94 -9.86 -14.80
C TYR A 157 8.01 -8.57 -15.64
N GLN A 158 7.02 -7.69 -15.51
CA GLN A 158 7.00 -6.42 -16.25
C GLN A 158 8.08 -5.45 -15.78
N ALA A 159 8.45 -5.48 -14.49
CA ALA A 159 9.56 -4.71 -13.94
C ALA A 159 10.89 -5.16 -14.56
N ASP A 160 11.11 -6.47 -14.69
CA ASP A 160 12.27 -7.04 -15.39
C ASP A 160 12.32 -6.65 -16.88
N GLU A 161 11.18 -6.66 -17.57
CA GLU A 161 11.10 -6.17 -18.94
C GLU A 161 11.44 -4.69 -19.04
N LEU A 162 10.87 -3.86 -18.15
CA LEU A 162 11.12 -2.42 -18.12
C LEU A 162 12.57 -2.09 -17.75
N ARG A 163 13.24 -2.93 -16.94
CA ARG A 163 14.65 -2.74 -16.57
C ARG A 163 15.60 -2.80 -17.76
N LYS A 164 15.22 -3.50 -18.84
CA LYS A 164 16.03 -3.63 -20.06
C LYS A 164 16.08 -2.33 -20.86
N ASP A 165 14.96 -1.62 -20.92
CA ASP A 165 14.82 -0.31 -21.56
C ASP A 165 13.80 0.54 -20.79
N PRO A 166 14.25 1.29 -19.76
CA PRO A 166 13.34 2.06 -18.91
C PRO A 166 12.58 3.18 -19.62
N GLU A 167 13.00 3.56 -20.83
CA GLU A 167 12.35 4.58 -21.66
C GLU A 167 11.32 4.00 -22.63
N ASP A 168 11.21 2.65 -22.78
CA ASP A 168 10.23 2.01 -23.67
C ASP A 168 8.79 2.41 -23.27
N PRO A 169 8.08 3.23 -24.09
CA PRO A 169 6.74 3.68 -23.76
C PRO A 169 5.74 2.54 -23.59
N ALA A 170 5.88 1.46 -24.36
CA ALA A 170 4.95 0.34 -24.29
C ALA A 170 5.17 -0.48 -23.01
N ALA A 171 6.42 -0.71 -22.61
CA ALA A 171 6.75 -1.36 -21.34
C ALA A 171 6.27 -0.52 -20.15
N ARG A 172 6.49 0.80 -20.17
CA ARG A 172 6.02 1.72 -19.13
C ARG A 172 4.50 1.71 -18.99
N VAL A 173 3.75 1.71 -20.09
CA VAL A 173 2.28 1.63 -20.05
C VAL A 173 1.80 0.29 -19.46
N ARG A 174 2.42 -0.84 -19.85
CA ARG A 174 2.08 -2.15 -19.27
C ARG A 174 2.33 -2.17 -17.77
N TYR A 175 3.54 -1.80 -17.35
CA TYR A 175 3.93 -1.70 -15.94
C TYR A 175 2.97 -0.80 -15.16
N GLY A 176 2.74 0.43 -15.64
CA GLY A 176 1.91 1.40 -14.94
C GLY A 176 0.44 1.00 -14.88
N THR A 177 -0.05 0.25 -15.85
CA THR A 177 -1.41 -0.32 -15.82
C THR A 177 -1.50 -1.40 -14.73
N THR A 178 -0.52 -2.29 -14.65
CA THR A 178 -0.52 -3.37 -13.65
C THR A 178 -0.31 -2.82 -12.24
N TYR A 179 0.64 -1.91 -12.03
CA TYR A 179 0.90 -1.30 -10.71
C TYR A 179 -0.21 -0.30 -10.33
N PHE A 180 -0.17 0.89 -10.92
CA PHE A 180 -0.92 2.04 -10.40
C PHE A 180 -2.43 1.89 -10.59
N LEU A 181 -2.85 1.32 -11.73
CA LEU A 181 -4.28 1.23 -12.04
C LEU A 181 -4.93 -0.02 -11.46
N TRP A 182 -4.27 -1.18 -11.54
CA TRP A 182 -4.86 -2.44 -11.11
C TRP A 182 -4.53 -2.79 -9.66
N ILE A 183 -3.25 -2.91 -9.30
CA ILE A 183 -2.84 -3.32 -7.96
C ILE A 183 -3.28 -2.27 -6.92
N GLU A 184 -2.91 -1.01 -7.11
CA GLU A 184 -3.32 0.05 -6.17
C GLU A 184 -4.75 0.51 -6.41
N GLY A 185 -5.03 0.93 -7.65
CA GLY A 185 -6.29 1.59 -8.03
C GLY A 185 -7.54 0.70 -7.99
N VAL A 186 -7.39 -0.63 -7.93
CA VAL A 186 -8.52 -1.56 -7.82
C VAL A 186 -8.37 -2.49 -6.63
N LEU A 187 -7.30 -3.28 -6.56
CA LEU A 187 -7.18 -4.32 -5.53
C LEU A 187 -7.04 -3.70 -4.13
N ALA A 188 -6.05 -2.83 -3.93
CA ALA A 188 -5.80 -2.22 -2.62
C ALA A 188 -7.00 -1.40 -2.13
N LEU A 189 -7.56 -0.53 -2.98
CA LEU A 189 -8.73 0.29 -2.65
C LEU A 189 -9.97 -0.54 -2.28
N SER A 190 -10.21 -1.64 -2.99
CA SER A 190 -11.36 -2.51 -2.73
C SER A 190 -11.22 -3.23 -1.39
N VAL A 191 -10.04 -3.76 -1.07
CA VAL A 191 -9.79 -4.43 0.21
C VAL A 191 -9.79 -3.42 1.36
N MET A 192 -9.15 -2.26 1.21
CA MET A 192 -9.19 -1.18 2.21
C MET A 192 -10.62 -0.78 2.56
N LYS A 193 -11.49 -0.60 1.55
CA LYS A 193 -12.90 -0.27 1.79
C LYS A 193 -13.60 -1.35 2.63
N ILE A 194 -13.41 -2.62 2.30
CA ILE A 194 -14.03 -3.74 3.02
C ILE A 194 -13.52 -3.78 4.47
N THR A 195 -12.21 -3.73 4.66
CA THR A 195 -11.57 -3.79 5.99
C THR A 195 -11.98 -2.60 6.87
N LEU A 196 -11.91 -1.38 6.36
CA LEU A 196 -12.31 -0.18 7.13
C LEU A 196 -13.80 -0.20 7.48
N SER A 197 -14.67 -0.69 6.58
CA SER A 197 -16.10 -0.81 6.86
C SER A 197 -16.40 -1.81 7.98
N TYR A 198 -15.57 -2.84 8.12
CA TYR A 198 -15.65 -3.79 9.22
C TYR A 198 -15.11 -3.18 10.53
N CYS A 199 -13.91 -2.61 10.50
CA CYS A 199 -13.23 -2.09 11.71
C CYS A 199 -13.90 -0.86 12.33
N ARG A 200 -14.72 -0.10 11.59
CA ARG A 200 -15.42 1.09 12.11
C ARG A 200 -16.72 0.77 12.87
N GLN A 201 -17.12 -0.50 12.96
CA GLN A 201 -18.34 -0.95 13.67
C GLN A 201 -18.05 -1.30 15.13
#